data_AF-A0A6A6A1N6-F1
#
_entry.id   AF-A0A6A6A1N6-F1
#
_cell.length_a   1.000
_cell.length_b   1.000
_cell.length_c   1.000
_cell.angle_alpha   90.00
_cell.angle_beta   90.00
_cell.angle_gamma   90.00
#
_symmetry.space_group_name_H-M   'P 1'
#
loop_
_entity.id
_entity.type
_entity.pdbx_description
1 polymer ?
#
loop_
_entity_poly.entity_id
_entity_poly.type
_entity_poly.pdbx_seq_one_letter_code
_entity_poly.pdbx_strand_id
1 'polypeptide(L)'
;MVSDNYSNPLPKRRKLADLPDEVAPTGPPESISGTSKSLERPISPPLRRRKSPALLLGADDVAPQASPLPFRALDSARAFEQETAKHGHERFISSPVQLTRIQDLAPWQNVDTVGLGDLLGDPMIRECWCFNYLFDLGFVMKHFDHDTRDIVKVKIVHGFWKRDDERRIALMETAEQFPNMEILSAYIPDPFGTHHSKMLILFRHDGLAQVIIHTANMIPKDWTNMTQAVWRSPLLPLLPQLPTSSSADIHYPIGSGERFKVDLLRYLNKYEKRVSGLPKQLADYDFHAVRAAFVGSAPSRQDPSTTQPERHTSFGWLGLQEILSEVPVSSEGKAPHIVTQISSIATLGAAPTWLTNFHSVLSRHSAVQNGPEVGSTSTSPDAKFSVVFPTPEEIRTSLDGYKSGGSIHMKLQSTQQQKQLEYLKPLLCHWKHSPTTTPTSSHSSTSESSHDVDSPPFGRALRGPAAPHIKTYMRFSNDEHKTIDWAMLTSANLSKQAWGDVVNKKGEVWVQSWETGVVIWPALFAEDAVMVPTFGQDMPTQQEKIDKGEHAEESSEARHASKNKTVVGFRMPYDLPLSPYAAEDMPWCATMQYQDLDWKGCAWGGW
;
A
#
# COMPACT_ATOMS: atom_id res chain seq x y z
N MET A 1 -54.72 62.43 -0.98
CA MET A 1 -54.58 61.09 -0.38
C MET A 1 -53.10 60.95 -0.06
N VAL A 2 -52.65 60.97 1.20
CA VAL A 2 -52.96 60.04 2.32
C VAL A 2 -52.46 58.63 1.98
N SER A 3 -51.48 58.04 2.65
CA SER A 3 -50.59 58.52 3.74
C SER A 3 -49.39 57.56 3.95
N ASP A 4 -48.36 58.03 4.67
CA ASP A 4 -47.60 57.38 5.78
C ASP A 4 -47.47 55.83 5.83
N ASN A 5 -46.34 55.21 6.20
CA ASN A 5 -44.97 55.63 6.59
C ASN A 5 -44.04 54.36 6.51
N TYR A 6 -42.83 54.16 7.08
CA TYR A 6 -41.98 54.89 8.03
C TYR A 6 -40.47 54.53 7.86
N SER A 7 -39.59 55.46 8.21
CA SER A 7 -38.23 55.31 8.79
C SER A 7 -37.19 54.33 8.18
N ASN A 8 -36.16 54.92 7.59
CA ASN A 8 -34.75 54.51 7.74
C ASN A 8 -34.09 55.52 8.71
N PRO A 9 -33.07 55.17 9.53
CA PRO A 9 -31.80 55.90 9.41
C PRO A 9 -30.51 55.15 9.83
N LEU A 10 -29.38 55.61 9.27
CA LEU A 10 -28.00 55.35 9.72
C LEU A 10 -27.48 56.58 10.55
N PRO A 11 -26.17 56.70 10.89
CA PRO A 11 -25.51 56.03 12.02
C PRO A 11 -24.79 57.02 12.98
N LYS A 12 -24.43 56.60 14.21
CA LYS A 12 -23.52 57.40 15.09
C LYS A 12 -22.49 56.56 15.87
N ARG A 13 -21.29 57.14 16.04
CA ARG A 13 -20.07 56.59 16.68
C ARG A 13 -20.11 56.61 18.23
N ARG A 14 -19.47 55.61 18.87
CA ARG A 14 -18.59 55.66 20.09
C ARG A 14 -18.32 54.22 20.58
N LYS A 15 -17.22 53.87 21.28
CA LYS A 15 -15.98 54.58 21.69
C LYS A 15 -14.85 53.52 21.81
N LEU A 16 -13.58 53.95 21.88
CA LEU A 16 -12.41 53.11 22.24
C LEU A 16 -12.19 53.07 23.76
N ALA A 17 -11.64 51.96 24.26
CA ALA A 17 -10.85 51.78 25.49
C ALA A 17 -10.35 50.31 25.56
N ASP A 18 -9.22 49.93 26.16
CA ASP A 18 -7.92 50.58 26.40
C ASP A 18 -6.86 49.44 26.53
N LEU A 19 -5.57 49.72 26.29
CA LEU A 19 -4.46 48.76 26.44
C LEU A 19 -3.40 49.30 27.43
N PRO A 20 -2.78 48.43 28.24
CA PRO A 20 -1.47 48.67 28.84
C PRO A 20 -0.36 47.96 28.05
N ASP A 21 0.72 48.68 27.73
CA ASP A 21 1.99 48.11 27.24
C ASP A 21 2.86 47.64 28.41
N GLU A 22 3.61 46.54 28.25
CA GLU A 22 4.89 46.35 28.95
C GLU A 22 5.97 45.67 28.08
N VAL A 23 7.07 46.40 27.90
CA VAL A 23 8.49 45.99 27.90
C VAL A 23 8.92 44.75 27.10
N ALA A 24 9.82 44.98 26.12
CA ALA A 24 10.65 43.96 25.50
C ALA A 24 12.14 44.10 25.92
N PRO A 25 12.87 43.00 26.18
CA PRO A 25 14.32 42.99 26.30
C PRO A 25 15.02 42.60 24.97
N THR A 26 16.23 43.10 24.74
CA THR A 26 17.02 42.88 23.52
C THR A 26 18.05 41.76 23.68
N GLY A 27 18.29 41.00 22.61
CA GLY A 27 19.35 39.98 22.52
C GLY A 27 19.84 39.78 21.06
N PRO A 28 21.09 39.33 20.84
CA PRO A 28 21.69 39.18 19.51
C PRO A 28 21.18 37.93 18.75
N PRO A 29 21.37 37.86 17.42
CA PRO A 29 20.78 36.80 16.59
C PRO A 29 21.65 35.53 16.51
N GLU A 30 21.00 34.36 16.60
CA GLU A 30 21.57 33.06 16.21
C GLU A 30 20.77 32.43 15.04
N SER A 31 21.38 31.42 14.39
CA SER A 31 21.01 30.97 13.05
C SER A 31 19.65 30.27 12.94
N ILE A 32 18.80 30.74 12.03
CA ILE A 32 17.52 30.10 11.69
C ILE A 32 17.76 28.86 10.81
N SER A 33 17.74 27.67 11.41
CA SER A 33 17.57 26.40 10.68
C SER A 33 16.07 26.14 10.44
N GLY A 34 15.62 26.42 9.21
CA GLY A 34 14.20 26.39 8.83
C GLY A 34 13.59 24.98 8.78
N THR A 35 13.20 24.43 9.95
CA THR A 35 12.45 23.18 10.03
C THR A 35 10.94 23.42 9.82
N SER A 36 10.37 22.78 8.80
CA SER A 36 9.02 23.05 8.29
C SER A 36 7.92 22.39 9.13
N LYS A 37 7.35 23.13 10.09
CA LYS A 37 6.24 22.71 11.00
C LYS A 37 4.90 22.35 10.32
N SER A 38 4.85 22.13 9.00
CA SER A 38 3.62 21.92 8.21
C SER A 38 3.27 20.44 7.97
N LEU A 39 4.24 19.53 8.13
CA LEU A 39 4.03 18.08 7.92
C LEU A 39 3.30 17.38 9.08
N GLU A 40 3.25 17.98 10.26
CA GLU A 40 2.72 17.38 11.50
C GLU A 40 1.32 17.91 11.87
N ARG A 41 0.32 17.80 10.97
CA ARG A 41 -1.11 18.04 11.29
C ARG A 41 -2.10 17.23 10.41
N PRO A 42 -3.07 16.51 10.99
CA PRO A 42 -4.28 16.04 10.28
C PRO A 42 -5.41 17.09 10.37
N ILE A 43 -6.19 17.26 9.30
CA ILE A 43 -7.12 18.39 9.14
C ILE A 43 -8.58 17.92 9.14
N SER A 44 -9.45 18.62 9.87
CA SER A 44 -10.92 18.48 9.78
C SER A 44 -11.52 19.69 9.03
N PRO A 45 -12.59 19.54 8.23
CA PRO A 45 -12.99 20.55 7.24
C PRO A 45 -13.93 21.67 7.79
N PRO A 46 -13.58 22.96 7.64
CA PRO A 46 -14.49 24.10 7.87
C PRO A 46 -15.29 24.50 6.60
N LEU A 47 -16.17 25.50 6.75
CA LEU A 47 -17.31 25.77 5.85
C LEU A 47 -17.04 26.72 4.65
N ARG A 48 -17.91 26.61 3.63
CA ARG A 48 -17.87 27.36 2.35
C ARG A 48 -18.07 28.89 2.49
N ARG A 49 -17.40 29.67 1.63
CA ARG A 49 -17.96 30.92 1.05
C ARG A 49 -17.60 31.08 -0.44
N ARG A 50 -18.06 32.18 -1.08
CA ARG A 50 -18.27 32.29 -2.55
C ARG A 50 -17.07 32.90 -3.33
N LYS A 51 -17.04 32.57 -4.64
CA LYS A 51 -16.08 33.03 -5.66
C LYS A 51 -16.39 34.43 -6.21
N SER A 52 -15.38 35.05 -6.84
CA SER A 52 -15.46 36.00 -7.97
C SER A 52 -14.36 35.68 -9.01
N PRO A 53 -14.43 36.19 -10.26
CA PRO A 53 -13.74 35.58 -11.42
C PRO A 53 -12.35 36.17 -11.77
N ALA A 54 -11.72 35.57 -12.79
CA ALA A 54 -10.34 35.82 -13.24
C ALA A 54 -10.25 36.65 -14.54
N LEU A 55 -9.01 36.96 -14.96
CA LEU A 55 -8.64 37.49 -16.28
C LEU A 55 -7.68 36.55 -17.01
N LEU A 56 -7.61 36.69 -18.34
CA LEU A 56 -6.79 35.88 -19.26
C LEU A 56 -5.94 36.80 -20.15
N LEU A 57 -4.71 36.39 -20.43
CA LEU A 57 -3.76 36.82 -21.47
C LEU A 57 -2.47 35.98 -21.23
N GLY A 58 -1.68 35.53 -22.21
CA GLY A 58 -1.82 35.44 -23.66
C GLY A 58 -0.94 34.28 -24.17
N ALA A 59 -0.95 33.97 -25.47
CA ALA A 59 -0.12 32.90 -26.05
C ALA A 59 1.04 33.48 -26.88
N ASP A 60 2.07 32.66 -27.14
CA ASP A 60 2.94 32.76 -28.33
C ASP A 60 3.64 31.41 -28.61
N ASP A 61 3.96 31.14 -29.88
CA ASP A 61 4.48 29.85 -30.39
C ASP A 61 5.99 29.85 -30.67
N VAL A 62 6.67 28.71 -30.46
CA VAL A 62 7.94 28.37 -31.14
C VAL A 62 7.99 26.86 -31.49
N ALA A 63 8.51 26.53 -32.68
CA ALA A 63 8.52 25.18 -33.28
C ALA A 63 9.88 24.44 -33.13
N PRO A 64 9.97 23.11 -33.42
CA PRO A 64 10.99 22.23 -32.82
C PRO A 64 12.14 21.74 -33.74
N GLN A 65 13.28 21.43 -33.13
CA GLN A 65 14.42 20.61 -33.62
C GLN A 65 15.20 20.06 -32.41
N ALA A 66 15.98 18.95 -32.42
CA ALA A 66 16.22 17.88 -33.41
C ALA A 66 16.61 16.57 -32.68
N SER A 67 16.72 15.45 -33.42
CA SER A 67 16.98 14.10 -32.88
C SER A 67 18.47 13.71 -32.79
N PRO A 68 18.93 13.06 -31.70
CA PRO A 68 20.20 12.31 -31.65
C PRO A 68 20.04 10.83 -32.03
N LEU A 69 21.13 10.22 -32.51
CA LEU A 69 21.24 8.77 -32.83
C LEU A 69 21.74 7.95 -31.62
N PRO A 70 21.53 6.62 -31.58
CA PRO A 70 21.66 5.83 -30.35
C PRO A 70 23.10 5.62 -29.88
N PHE A 71 23.33 5.83 -28.58
CA PHE A 71 24.57 5.45 -27.90
C PHE A 71 24.55 3.96 -27.51
N ARG A 72 25.71 3.29 -27.56
CA ARG A 72 25.81 1.84 -27.42
C ARG A 72 26.03 1.44 -25.95
N ALA A 73 24.95 1.18 -25.22
CA ALA A 73 25.01 0.76 -23.82
C ALA A 73 25.61 -0.65 -23.65
N LEU A 74 26.49 -0.80 -22.66
CA LEU A 74 26.94 -2.07 -22.08
C LEU A 74 26.97 -1.92 -20.54
N ASP A 75 26.80 -3.04 -19.84
CA ASP A 75 27.25 -3.32 -18.46
C ASP A 75 26.62 -2.60 -17.25
N SER A 76 25.48 -1.91 -17.36
CA SER A 76 24.73 -1.40 -16.18
C SER A 76 23.42 -2.14 -15.85
N ALA A 77 22.77 -2.78 -16.82
CA ALA A 77 21.41 -3.31 -16.66
C ALA A 77 21.36 -4.74 -16.07
N ARG A 78 21.61 -4.89 -14.76
CA ARG A 78 21.07 -6.06 -14.02
C ARG A 78 19.57 -5.86 -13.80
N ALA A 79 18.78 -6.34 -14.76
CA ALA A 79 17.33 -6.37 -14.65
C ALA A 79 16.89 -7.16 -13.41
N PHE A 80 15.81 -6.72 -12.75
CA PHE A 80 15.15 -7.50 -11.70
C PHE A 80 14.32 -8.62 -12.33
N GLU A 81 15.01 -9.68 -12.74
CA GLU A 81 14.41 -11.02 -12.82
C GLU A 81 14.24 -11.55 -11.39
N GLN A 82 13.12 -12.21 -11.07
CA GLN A 82 12.99 -12.89 -9.78
C GLN A 82 14.05 -13.99 -9.69
N GLU A 83 14.84 -13.98 -8.62
CA GLU A 83 15.91 -14.96 -8.46
C GLU A 83 15.31 -16.36 -8.32
N THR A 84 15.95 -17.35 -8.96
CA THR A 84 15.51 -18.74 -8.84
C THR A 84 16.67 -19.67 -8.56
N ALA A 85 16.46 -20.57 -7.60
CA ALA A 85 17.41 -21.62 -7.23
C ALA A 85 16.81 -22.98 -7.55
N LYS A 86 17.66 -23.96 -7.89
CA LYS A 86 17.24 -25.36 -8.10
C LYS A 86 17.99 -26.24 -7.11
N HIS A 87 17.25 -27.06 -6.37
CA HIS A 87 17.81 -28.06 -5.46
C HIS A 87 17.13 -29.40 -5.71
N GLY A 88 17.87 -30.37 -6.25
CA GLY A 88 17.29 -31.62 -6.75
C GLY A 88 16.24 -31.33 -7.84
N HIS A 89 15.00 -31.75 -7.58
CA HIS A 89 13.85 -31.57 -8.47
C HIS A 89 13.09 -30.25 -8.25
N GLU A 90 13.29 -29.57 -7.12
CA GLU A 90 12.49 -28.40 -6.74
C GLU A 90 13.06 -27.08 -7.29
N ARG A 91 12.15 -26.19 -7.68
CA ARG A 91 12.45 -24.80 -8.10
C ARG A 91 12.00 -23.82 -7.03
N PHE A 92 12.94 -23.07 -6.48
CA PHE A 92 12.66 -21.98 -5.55
C PHE A 92 12.63 -20.65 -6.32
N ILE A 93 11.73 -19.76 -5.94
CA ILE A 93 11.56 -18.42 -6.54
C ILE A 93 11.53 -17.38 -5.42
N SER A 94 12.31 -16.32 -5.58
CA SER A 94 12.38 -15.21 -4.62
C SER A 94 11.04 -14.49 -4.49
N SER A 95 10.85 -13.82 -3.36
CA SER A 95 9.63 -13.07 -3.12
C SER A 95 9.35 -12.04 -4.23
N PRO A 96 8.11 -11.98 -4.75
CA PRO A 96 7.72 -10.95 -5.71
C PRO A 96 7.53 -9.57 -5.05
N VAL A 97 7.61 -9.50 -3.72
CA VAL A 97 7.47 -8.28 -2.92
C VAL A 97 8.69 -8.16 -2.01
N GLN A 98 9.34 -6.99 -2.06
CA GLN A 98 10.53 -6.69 -1.26
C GLN A 98 10.20 -5.67 -0.18
N LEU A 99 10.75 -5.83 1.03
CA LEU A 99 10.59 -4.82 2.09
C LEU A 99 11.56 -3.66 1.87
N THR A 100 11.16 -2.44 2.28
CA THR A 100 12.10 -1.32 2.24
C THR A 100 13.22 -1.49 3.26
N ARG A 101 14.40 -0.95 2.93
CA ARG A 101 15.54 -0.85 3.84
C ARG A 101 15.16 0.00 5.05
N ILE A 102 15.58 -0.42 6.24
CA ILE A 102 15.45 0.35 7.48
C ILE A 102 16.83 0.84 7.88
N GLN A 103 17.00 2.16 8.00
CA GLN A 103 18.30 2.78 8.26
C GLN A 103 18.90 2.31 9.59
N ASP A 104 18.09 2.28 10.65
CA ASP A 104 18.57 2.04 12.01
C ASP A 104 18.48 0.55 12.44
N LEU A 105 18.39 -0.38 11.47
CA LEU A 105 18.53 -1.83 11.69
C LEU A 105 19.85 -2.36 11.12
N ALA A 106 20.39 -3.41 11.73
CA ALA A 106 21.66 -3.98 11.33
C ALA A 106 21.63 -4.57 9.89
N PRO A 107 22.76 -4.64 9.16
CA PRO A 107 22.78 -5.10 7.76
C PRO A 107 22.14 -6.48 7.54
N TRP A 108 22.29 -7.41 8.50
CA TRP A 108 21.70 -8.75 8.43
C TRP A 108 20.17 -8.77 8.56
N GLN A 109 19.55 -7.69 9.06
CA GLN A 109 18.10 -7.50 9.07
C GLN A 109 17.58 -6.84 7.78
N ASN A 110 18.51 -6.30 6.98
CA ASN A 110 18.26 -5.57 5.73
C ASN A 110 18.62 -6.40 4.48
N VAL A 111 18.77 -7.72 4.62
CA VAL A 111 18.97 -8.65 3.48
C VAL A 111 17.78 -8.56 2.53
N ASP A 112 18.11 -8.47 1.24
CA ASP A 112 17.23 -8.29 0.08
C ASP A 112 16.38 -6.99 0.08
N THR A 113 16.69 -6.03 0.95
CA THR A 113 15.87 -4.80 1.10
C THR A 113 16.22 -3.68 0.12
N VAL A 114 15.19 -2.93 -0.28
CA VAL A 114 15.25 -1.89 -1.31
C VAL A 114 15.08 -0.47 -0.72
N GLY A 115 15.89 0.49 -1.16
CA GLY A 115 15.73 1.92 -0.89
C GLY A 115 15.26 2.68 -2.13
N LEU A 116 14.84 3.95 -1.98
CA LEU A 116 14.33 4.73 -3.13
C LEU A 116 15.40 4.96 -4.23
N GLY A 117 16.68 5.06 -3.84
CA GLY A 117 17.80 5.14 -4.79
C GLY A 117 17.97 3.89 -5.64
N ASP A 118 17.61 2.71 -5.10
CA ASP A 118 17.65 1.43 -5.83
C ASP A 118 16.46 1.27 -6.82
N LEU A 119 15.59 2.30 -6.91
CA LEU A 119 14.44 2.39 -7.81
C LEU A 119 14.55 3.55 -8.82
N LEU A 120 15.18 4.66 -8.42
CA LEU A 120 15.29 5.88 -9.24
C LEU A 120 16.71 6.20 -9.71
N GLY A 121 17.74 5.60 -9.11
CA GLY A 121 19.15 5.88 -9.38
C GLY A 121 19.75 5.19 -10.61
N ASP A 122 18.93 4.65 -11.52
CA ASP A 122 19.42 4.09 -12.78
C ASP A 122 19.48 5.21 -13.85
N PRO A 123 20.66 5.57 -14.39
CA PRO A 123 20.81 6.66 -15.35
C PRO A 123 20.07 6.42 -16.67
N MET A 124 19.62 5.19 -16.96
CA MET A 124 18.83 4.90 -18.16
C MET A 124 17.38 5.38 -18.08
N ILE A 125 16.87 5.81 -16.91
CA ILE A 125 15.51 6.34 -16.76
C ILE A 125 15.41 7.70 -17.47
N ARG A 126 14.57 7.81 -18.51
CA ARG A 126 14.31 9.08 -19.25
C ARG A 126 13.08 9.83 -18.75
N GLU A 127 12.14 9.12 -18.13
CA GLU A 127 10.86 9.65 -17.69
C GLU A 127 10.32 8.82 -16.53
N CYS A 128 9.82 9.49 -15.50
CA CYS A 128 9.27 8.89 -14.30
C CYS A 128 7.91 9.54 -13.94
N TRP A 129 6.83 8.75 -14.01
CA TRP A 129 5.53 9.12 -13.47
C TRP A 129 5.40 8.61 -12.04
N CYS A 130 5.38 9.52 -11.06
CA CYS A 130 5.31 9.21 -9.64
C CYS A 130 3.95 9.60 -9.07
N PHE A 131 3.12 8.60 -8.77
CA PHE A 131 1.84 8.74 -8.08
C PHE A 131 2.07 8.63 -6.57
N ASN A 132 1.65 9.63 -5.78
CA ASN A 132 1.72 9.55 -4.32
C ASN A 132 0.70 10.47 -3.60
N TYR A 133 0.64 10.36 -2.26
CA TYR A 133 -0.15 11.21 -1.38
C TYR A 133 0.66 12.40 -0.83
N LEU A 134 1.84 12.15 -0.25
CA LEU A 134 2.77 13.18 0.23
C LEU A 134 4.08 13.15 -0.57
N PHE A 135 4.67 14.32 -0.72
CA PHE A 135 5.90 14.56 -1.48
C PHE A 135 6.79 15.59 -0.77
N ASP A 136 8.08 15.28 -0.72
CA ASP A 136 9.20 16.20 -0.61
C ASP A 136 9.96 16.10 -1.95
N LEU A 137 9.90 17.15 -2.75
CA LEU A 137 10.44 17.12 -4.12
C LEU A 137 11.97 17.13 -4.14
N GLY A 138 12.61 17.80 -3.17
CA GLY A 138 14.07 17.76 -3.02
C GLY A 138 14.56 16.36 -2.62
N PHE A 139 13.82 15.70 -1.72
CA PHE A 139 14.06 14.29 -1.39
C PHE A 139 13.88 13.37 -2.60
N VAL A 140 12.85 13.54 -3.42
CA VAL A 140 12.66 12.74 -4.65
C VAL A 140 13.80 12.97 -5.65
N MET A 141 14.12 14.23 -5.96
CA MET A 141 15.14 14.56 -6.96
C MET A 141 16.57 14.14 -6.54
N LYS A 142 16.83 14.00 -5.24
CA LYS A 142 18.08 13.45 -4.70
C LYS A 142 18.28 11.96 -5.01
N HIS A 143 17.23 11.20 -5.32
CA HIS A 143 17.31 9.75 -5.55
C HIS A 143 17.42 9.33 -7.02
N PHE A 144 17.31 10.27 -7.96
CA PHE A 144 17.73 10.02 -9.33
C PHE A 144 19.26 10.06 -9.45
N ASP A 145 19.80 9.43 -10.50
CA ASP A 145 21.24 9.48 -10.78
C ASP A 145 21.76 10.92 -10.88
N HIS A 146 22.97 11.16 -10.36
CA HIS A 146 23.53 12.50 -10.24
C HIS A 146 23.69 13.21 -11.60
N ASP A 147 24.06 12.46 -12.65
CA ASP A 147 24.45 13.02 -13.94
C ASP A 147 23.25 13.10 -14.91
N THR A 148 22.16 12.35 -14.65
CA THR A 148 20.95 12.39 -15.50
C THR A 148 19.73 13.04 -14.84
N ARG A 149 19.66 13.21 -13.52
CA ARG A 149 18.46 13.71 -12.80
C ARG A 149 17.84 14.99 -13.37
N ASP A 150 18.65 15.89 -13.94
CA ASP A 150 18.23 17.20 -14.43
C ASP A 150 17.67 17.13 -15.88
N ILE A 151 17.84 15.98 -16.57
CA ILE A 151 17.24 15.67 -17.90
C ILE A 151 16.10 14.63 -17.84
N VAL A 152 15.93 13.88 -16.75
CA VAL A 152 14.78 12.97 -16.56
C VAL A 152 13.48 13.77 -16.54
N LYS A 153 12.47 13.35 -17.31
CA LYS A 153 11.13 13.97 -17.26
C LYS A 153 10.36 13.45 -16.04
N VAL A 154 10.23 14.26 -14.99
CA VAL A 154 9.60 13.83 -13.73
C VAL A 154 8.16 14.34 -13.65
N LYS A 155 7.20 13.45 -13.39
CA LYS A 155 5.76 13.77 -13.39
C LYS A 155 5.12 13.38 -12.07
N ILE A 156 4.73 14.38 -11.28
CA ILE A 156 4.27 14.23 -9.90
C ILE A 156 2.74 14.20 -9.87
N VAL A 157 2.15 13.02 -9.69
CA VAL A 157 0.69 12.86 -9.61
C VAL A 157 0.23 12.85 -8.15
N HIS A 158 -0.53 13.88 -7.76
CA HIS A 158 -0.80 14.20 -6.35
C HIS A 158 -2.27 14.59 -6.07
N GLY A 159 -2.70 14.50 -4.81
CA GLY A 159 -4.11 14.68 -4.42
C GLY A 159 -4.60 16.12 -4.17
N PHE A 160 -3.71 17.12 -4.13
CA PHE A 160 -4.09 18.47 -3.70
C PHE A 160 -4.77 19.26 -4.82
N TRP A 161 -6.09 19.10 -4.95
CA TRP A 161 -6.91 19.68 -6.02
C TRP A 161 -7.49 21.07 -5.71
N LYS A 162 -7.58 21.44 -4.42
CA LYS A 162 -8.02 22.77 -3.97
C LYS A 162 -6.89 23.76 -4.23
N ARG A 163 -7.17 24.89 -4.90
CA ARG A 163 -6.12 25.86 -5.27
C ARG A 163 -5.44 26.48 -4.06
N ASP A 164 -6.25 26.81 -3.06
CA ASP A 164 -5.90 27.59 -1.85
C ASP A 164 -5.45 26.67 -0.69
N ASP A 165 -4.95 25.48 -1.02
CA ASP A 165 -4.43 24.49 -0.06
C ASP A 165 -2.93 24.73 0.15
N GLU A 166 -2.52 24.99 1.40
CA GLU A 166 -1.13 25.30 1.75
C GLU A 166 -0.14 24.23 1.27
N ARG A 167 -0.55 22.95 1.25
CA ARG A 167 0.29 21.84 0.76
C ARG A 167 0.41 21.84 -0.75
N ARG A 168 -0.62 22.32 -1.46
CA ARG A 168 -0.56 22.53 -2.91
C ARG A 168 0.36 23.69 -3.26
N ILE A 169 0.27 24.78 -2.50
CA ILE A 169 1.08 26.00 -2.71
C ILE A 169 2.56 25.66 -2.51
N ALA A 170 2.93 25.12 -1.35
CA ALA A 170 4.32 24.71 -1.07
C ALA A 170 4.86 23.66 -2.06
N LEU A 171 4.01 22.73 -2.52
CA LEU A 171 4.41 21.76 -3.55
C LEU A 171 4.72 22.43 -4.90
N MET A 172 3.97 23.45 -5.29
CA MET A 172 4.22 24.21 -6.52
C MET A 172 5.46 25.10 -6.39
N GLU A 173 5.60 25.85 -5.28
CA GLU A 173 6.78 26.69 -5.00
C GLU A 173 8.08 25.87 -4.97
N THR A 174 8.02 24.63 -4.47
CA THR A 174 9.18 23.71 -4.51
C THR A 174 9.44 23.17 -5.92
N ALA A 175 8.39 23.00 -6.75
CA ALA A 175 8.53 22.50 -8.12
C ALA A 175 9.18 23.51 -9.08
N GLU A 176 9.07 24.82 -8.81
CA GLU A 176 9.75 25.87 -9.60
C GLU A 176 11.28 25.74 -9.61
N GLN A 177 11.85 24.96 -8.68
CA GLN A 177 13.28 24.65 -8.62
C GLN A 177 13.71 23.54 -9.60
N PHE A 178 12.77 22.83 -10.23
CA PHE A 178 13.01 21.65 -11.06
C PHE A 178 12.35 21.79 -12.44
N PRO A 179 13.03 22.42 -13.43
CA PRO A 179 12.43 22.76 -14.73
C PRO A 179 12.05 21.54 -15.60
N ASN A 180 12.54 20.36 -15.24
CA ASN A 180 12.21 19.05 -15.82
C ASN A 180 11.00 18.36 -15.16
N MET A 181 10.32 19.03 -14.22
CA MET A 181 9.22 18.48 -13.43
C MET A 181 7.84 19.04 -13.80
N GLU A 182 6.83 18.17 -13.91
CA GLU A 182 5.42 18.52 -14.16
C GLU A 182 4.54 18.10 -12.96
N ILE A 183 3.75 19.03 -12.42
CA ILE A 183 2.88 18.79 -11.25
C ILE A 183 1.43 18.54 -11.69
N LEU A 184 0.98 17.30 -11.54
CA LEU A 184 -0.29 16.79 -12.03
C LEU A 184 -1.28 16.49 -10.89
N SER A 185 -2.14 17.45 -10.58
CA SER A 185 -3.24 17.22 -9.64
C SER A 185 -4.18 16.12 -10.18
N ALA A 186 -4.44 15.09 -9.38
CA ALA A 186 -5.53 14.14 -9.59
C ALA A 186 -6.89 14.79 -9.26
N TYR A 187 -7.96 14.33 -9.91
CA TYR A 187 -9.32 14.78 -9.55
C TYR A 187 -9.85 13.95 -8.38
N ILE A 188 -10.36 14.63 -7.35
CA ILE A 188 -11.06 13.98 -6.24
C ILE A 188 -12.41 14.68 -6.07
N PRO A 189 -13.53 14.04 -6.46
CA PRO A 189 -14.86 14.68 -6.42
C PRO A 189 -15.43 14.80 -5.00
N ASP A 190 -14.99 13.94 -4.07
CA ASP A 190 -15.53 13.86 -2.71
C ASP A 190 -14.60 14.54 -1.68
N PRO A 191 -15.11 15.31 -0.70
CA PRO A 191 -14.30 15.98 0.31
C PRO A 191 -13.57 15.05 1.30
N PHE A 192 -13.93 13.76 1.37
CA PHE A 192 -13.28 12.73 2.18
C PHE A 192 -12.45 11.74 1.35
N GLY A 193 -12.52 11.81 0.01
CA GLY A 193 -11.65 11.05 -0.88
C GLY A 193 -10.19 11.52 -0.81
N THR A 194 -9.25 10.62 -1.06
CA THR A 194 -7.81 10.92 -1.06
C THR A 194 -7.14 10.33 -2.31
N HIS A 195 -6.11 10.98 -2.87
CA HIS A 195 -5.21 10.33 -3.81
C HIS A 195 -4.13 9.62 -3.00
N HIS A 196 -4.29 8.31 -2.79
CA HIS A 196 -3.48 7.54 -1.86
C HIS A 196 -2.61 6.46 -2.53
N SER A 197 -2.90 6.16 -3.80
CA SER A 197 -2.06 5.39 -4.72
C SER A 197 -0.58 5.77 -4.68
N LYS A 198 0.28 4.75 -4.74
CA LYS A 198 1.73 4.84 -4.56
C LYS A 198 2.40 3.96 -5.61
N MET A 199 2.80 4.60 -6.70
CA MET A 199 3.24 3.90 -7.91
C MET A 199 4.26 4.74 -8.68
N LEU A 200 5.33 4.11 -9.14
CA LEU A 200 6.23 4.63 -10.15
C LEU A 200 5.95 3.93 -11.47
N ILE A 201 5.89 4.68 -12.57
CA ILE A 201 5.98 4.12 -13.93
C ILE A 201 7.16 4.78 -14.61
N LEU A 202 8.18 3.97 -14.88
CA LEU A 202 9.47 4.39 -15.41
C LEU A 202 9.55 4.03 -16.89
N PHE A 203 10.05 4.94 -17.72
CA PHE A 203 10.42 4.67 -19.10
C PHE A 203 11.91 4.94 -19.29
N ARG A 204 12.58 4.10 -20.08
CA ARG A 204 14.04 4.09 -20.19
C ARG A 204 14.54 4.39 -21.60
N HIS A 205 15.82 4.76 -21.71
CA HIS A 205 16.50 5.04 -22.98
C HIS A 205 16.73 3.79 -23.85
N ASP A 206 16.80 2.60 -23.26
CA ASP A 206 16.95 1.31 -23.93
C ASP A 206 15.65 0.76 -24.57
N GLY A 207 14.53 1.47 -24.43
CA GLY A 207 13.23 0.98 -24.92
C GLY A 207 12.53 0.04 -23.95
N LEU A 208 12.94 -0.02 -22.68
CA LEU A 208 12.24 -0.74 -21.63
C LEU A 208 11.37 0.22 -20.78
N ALA A 209 10.36 -0.33 -20.12
CA ALA A 209 9.57 0.34 -19.08
C ALA A 209 9.49 -0.53 -17.81
N GLN A 210 9.05 0.05 -16.70
CA GLN A 210 8.77 -0.70 -15.48
C GLN A 210 7.60 -0.08 -14.70
N VAL A 211 6.75 -0.93 -14.13
CA VAL A 211 5.69 -0.53 -13.19
C VAL A 211 6.10 -0.99 -11.79
N ILE A 212 6.08 -0.07 -10.82
CA ILE A 212 6.47 -0.34 -9.44
C ILE A 212 5.33 0.13 -8.54
N ILE A 213 4.79 -0.73 -7.70
CA ILE A 213 3.70 -0.42 -6.75
C ILE A 213 4.24 -0.60 -5.33
N HIS A 214 4.06 0.40 -4.48
CA HIS A 214 4.71 0.46 -3.16
C HIS A 214 3.79 1.07 -2.09
N THR A 215 4.22 1.06 -0.82
CA THR A 215 3.40 1.60 0.29
C THR A 215 3.92 2.90 0.90
N ALA A 216 5.14 3.31 0.53
CA ALA A 216 5.80 4.52 1.03
C ALA A 216 5.26 5.83 0.42
N ASN A 217 5.12 6.86 1.24
CA ASN A 217 5.03 8.24 0.77
C ASN A 217 6.39 8.74 0.26
N MET A 218 6.42 9.75 -0.61
CA MET A 218 7.69 10.31 -1.13
C MET A 218 8.28 11.37 -0.19
N ILE A 219 8.56 10.97 1.04
CA ILE A 219 9.16 11.78 2.10
C ILE A 219 10.21 10.96 2.86
N PRO A 220 11.25 11.58 3.48
CA PRO A 220 12.31 10.84 4.17
C PRO A 220 11.79 9.80 5.18
N LYS A 221 10.91 10.21 6.09
CA LYS A 221 10.33 9.37 7.17
C LYS A 221 9.88 7.99 6.67
N ASP A 222 9.13 7.98 5.56
CA ASP A 222 8.51 6.78 5.02
C ASP A 222 9.52 5.81 4.40
N TRP A 223 10.72 6.26 4.04
CA TRP A 223 11.82 5.44 3.48
C TRP A 223 13.00 5.23 4.45
N THR A 224 12.99 5.83 5.64
CA THR A 224 14.06 5.69 6.64
C THR A 224 13.79 4.57 7.64
N ASN A 225 12.71 4.69 8.44
CA ASN A 225 12.49 3.83 9.62
C ASN A 225 11.09 3.21 9.73
N MET A 226 10.22 3.43 8.75
CA MET A 226 8.91 2.77 8.68
C MET A 226 9.00 1.51 7.82
N THR A 227 8.34 0.42 8.25
CA THR A 227 8.24 -0.79 7.42
C THR A 227 7.25 -0.54 6.29
N GLN A 228 7.75 -0.62 5.05
CA GLN A 228 7.03 -0.52 3.79
C GLN A 228 7.37 -1.74 2.93
N ALA A 229 6.69 -1.90 1.80
CA ALA A 229 7.13 -2.81 0.75
C ALA A 229 6.94 -2.25 -0.66
N VAL A 230 7.59 -2.92 -1.61
CA VAL A 230 7.66 -2.62 -3.03
C VAL A 230 7.43 -3.91 -3.83
N TRP A 231 6.46 -3.89 -4.74
CA TRP A 231 6.35 -4.82 -5.85
C TRP A 231 6.93 -4.17 -7.11
N ARG A 232 7.72 -4.92 -7.87
CA ARG A 232 8.29 -4.48 -9.16
C ARG A 232 7.80 -5.41 -10.27
N SER A 233 7.32 -4.85 -11.38
CA SER A 233 7.20 -5.63 -12.61
C SER A 233 8.59 -6.07 -13.10
N PRO A 234 8.69 -7.13 -13.90
CA PRO A 234 9.82 -7.30 -14.81
C PRO A 234 10.02 -6.05 -15.69
N LEU A 235 11.18 -5.92 -16.31
CA LEU A 235 11.37 -4.90 -17.35
C LEU A 235 10.49 -5.25 -18.56
N LEU A 236 9.68 -4.29 -18.97
CA LEU A 236 8.64 -4.39 -19.99
C LEU A 236 9.24 -3.90 -21.32
N PRO A 237 9.44 -4.74 -22.34
CA PRO A 237 10.04 -4.29 -23.60
C PRO A 237 9.04 -3.55 -24.49
N LEU A 238 9.50 -2.55 -25.24
CA LEU A 238 8.69 -1.90 -26.27
C LEU A 238 8.31 -2.92 -27.36
N LEU A 239 7.04 -2.96 -27.75
CA LEU A 239 6.53 -3.85 -28.79
C LEU A 239 7.08 -3.45 -30.17
N PRO A 240 7.37 -4.43 -31.05
CA PRO A 240 7.66 -4.14 -32.45
C PRO A 240 6.50 -3.39 -33.12
N GLN A 241 6.81 -2.37 -33.92
CA GLN A 241 5.80 -1.60 -34.68
C GLN A 241 5.24 -2.42 -35.86
N LEU A 242 4.39 -3.40 -35.54
CA LEU A 242 3.56 -4.11 -36.51
C LEU A 242 2.26 -3.34 -36.77
N PRO A 243 1.69 -3.41 -37.99
CA PRO A 243 0.39 -2.81 -38.27
C PRO A 243 -0.68 -3.35 -37.32
N THR A 244 -1.41 -2.48 -36.64
CA THR A 244 -2.45 -2.85 -35.68
C THR A 244 -3.59 -3.61 -36.36
N SER A 245 -3.59 -4.94 -36.25
CA SER A 245 -4.81 -5.73 -36.41
C SER A 245 -5.85 -5.25 -35.40
N SER A 246 -7.08 -5.03 -35.84
CA SER A 246 -8.17 -4.53 -35.00
C SER A 246 -8.37 -5.43 -33.77
N SER A 247 -8.33 -4.83 -32.57
CA SER A 247 -8.62 -5.55 -31.32
C SER A 247 -10.06 -6.05 -31.31
N ALA A 248 -10.24 -7.36 -31.44
CA ALA A 248 -11.45 -8.02 -30.98
C ALA A 248 -11.57 -7.91 -29.45
N ASP A 249 -12.73 -8.26 -28.88
CA ASP A 249 -12.91 -8.46 -27.44
C ASP A 249 -12.09 -9.71 -27.00
N ILE A 250 -10.75 -9.59 -26.92
CA ILE A 250 -9.85 -10.65 -26.45
C ILE A 250 -9.93 -10.69 -24.92
N HIS A 251 -10.53 -11.74 -24.37
CA HIS A 251 -10.53 -11.98 -22.94
C HIS A 251 -9.19 -12.53 -22.47
N TYR A 252 -8.60 -11.89 -21.45
CA TYR A 252 -7.35 -12.32 -20.82
C TYR A 252 -7.61 -12.80 -19.38
N PRO A 253 -7.06 -13.95 -18.95
CA PRO A 253 -7.31 -14.50 -17.62
C PRO A 253 -6.71 -13.61 -16.52
N ILE A 254 -7.38 -13.55 -15.36
CA ILE A 254 -6.91 -12.74 -14.23
C ILE A 254 -5.55 -13.28 -13.75
N GLY A 255 -4.59 -12.38 -13.53
CA GLY A 255 -3.21 -12.71 -13.19
C GLY A 255 -2.23 -12.76 -14.37
N SER A 256 -2.73 -12.80 -15.61
CA SER A 256 -1.91 -12.61 -16.81
C SER A 256 -1.43 -11.17 -16.95
N GLY A 257 -0.29 -10.98 -17.61
CA GLY A 257 0.29 -9.66 -17.83
C GLY A 257 -0.53 -8.79 -18.78
N GLU A 258 -1.17 -9.39 -19.77
CA GLU A 258 -2.10 -8.75 -20.69
C GLU A 258 -3.34 -8.24 -19.95
N ARG A 259 -3.88 -9.03 -19.01
CA ARG A 259 -4.99 -8.59 -18.16
C ARG A 259 -4.55 -7.47 -17.21
N PHE A 260 -3.37 -7.60 -16.59
CA PHE A 260 -2.77 -6.54 -15.76
C PHE A 260 -2.62 -5.22 -16.55
N LYS A 261 -2.12 -5.29 -17.79
CA LYS A 261 -1.98 -4.15 -18.72
C LYS A 261 -3.33 -3.52 -19.00
N VAL A 262 -4.34 -4.31 -19.36
CA VAL A 262 -5.70 -3.84 -19.64
C VAL A 262 -6.28 -3.11 -18.43
N ASP A 263 -6.19 -3.67 -17.22
CA ASP A 263 -6.76 -3.07 -16.02
C ASP A 263 -5.97 -1.84 -15.51
N LEU A 264 -4.64 -1.85 -15.59
CA LEU A 264 -3.81 -0.66 -15.32
C LEU A 264 -4.11 0.48 -16.31
N LEU A 265 -4.25 0.18 -17.61
CA LEU A 265 -4.60 1.20 -18.61
C LEU A 265 -6.01 1.75 -18.37
N ARG A 266 -6.99 0.91 -18.06
CA ARG A 266 -8.36 1.33 -17.70
C ARG A 266 -8.38 2.18 -16.43
N TYR A 267 -7.55 1.84 -15.43
CA TYR A 267 -7.34 2.61 -14.21
C TYR A 267 -6.75 4.00 -14.50
N LEU A 268 -5.63 4.06 -15.23
CA LEU A 268 -4.96 5.32 -15.57
C LEU A 268 -5.85 6.24 -16.42
N ASN A 269 -6.69 5.69 -17.31
CA ASN A 269 -7.67 6.46 -18.06
C ASN A 269 -8.76 7.13 -17.19
N LYS A 270 -9.00 6.69 -15.95
CA LYS A 270 -9.91 7.39 -15.02
C LYS A 270 -9.40 8.77 -14.58
N TYR A 271 -8.11 9.04 -14.68
CA TYR A 271 -7.55 10.39 -14.45
C TYR A 271 -7.85 11.36 -15.61
N GLU A 272 -8.51 10.88 -16.68
CA GLU A 272 -8.91 11.64 -17.85
C GLU A 272 -7.72 12.36 -18.51
N LYS A 273 -7.90 13.62 -18.93
CA LYS A 273 -6.89 14.43 -19.62
C LYS A 273 -5.60 14.58 -18.82
N ARG A 274 -5.65 14.52 -17.49
CA ARG A 274 -4.56 14.87 -16.54
C ARG A 274 -3.33 13.98 -16.67
N VAL A 275 -3.50 12.72 -17.10
CA VAL A 275 -2.38 11.80 -17.38
C VAL A 275 -2.44 11.23 -18.80
N SER A 276 -3.26 11.80 -19.68
CA SER A 276 -3.71 11.14 -20.94
C SER A 276 -2.63 10.78 -21.98
N GLY A 277 -1.38 11.21 -21.77
CA GLY A 277 -0.22 10.67 -22.51
C GLY A 277 0.25 9.30 -22.00
N LEU A 278 0.22 9.07 -20.69
CA LEU A 278 0.73 7.86 -20.04
C LEU A 278 0.02 6.57 -20.51
N PRO A 279 -1.32 6.46 -20.55
CA PRO A 279 -1.97 5.25 -21.05
C PRO A 279 -1.62 4.93 -22.51
N LYS A 280 -1.39 5.96 -23.34
CA LYS A 280 -1.03 5.78 -24.74
C LYS A 280 0.39 5.24 -24.85
N GLN A 281 1.33 5.91 -24.20
CA GLN A 281 2.74 5.52 -24.18
C GLN A 281 2.95 4.14 -23.53
N LEU A 282 2.22 3.80 -22.47
CA LEU A 282 2.31 2.50 -21.80
C LEU A 282 1.63 1.36 -22.58
N ALA A 283 0.70 1.67 -23.49
CA ALA A 283 0.08 0.67 -24.36
C ALA A 283 1.08 0.05 -25.36
N ASP A 284 2.18 0.75 -25.67
CA ASP A 284 3.20 0.30 -26.62
C ASP A 284 4.18 -0.74 -26.02
N TYR A 285 4.11 -1.06 -24.73
CA TYR A 285 5.03 -2.00 -24.06
C TYR A 285 4.40 -3.37 -23.82
N ASP A 286 5.18 -4.43 -23.91
CA ASP A 286 4.76 -5.79 -23.59
C ASP A 286 4.68 -6.00 -22.08
N PHE A 287 3.64 -6.68 -21.64
CA PHE A 287 3.42 -7.05 -20.24
C PHE A 287 3.43 -8.57 -20.02
N HIS A 288 3.56 -9.41 -21.05
CA HIS A 288 3.45 -10.88 -20.98
C HIS A 288 4.32 -11.54 -19.89
N ALA A 289 5.42 -10.90 -19.45
CA ALA A 289 6.26 -11.38 -18.34
C ALA A 289 5.65 -11.18 -16.92
N VAL A 290 4.66 -10.29 -16.76
CA VAL A 290 4.06 -9.96 -15.45
C VAL A 290 3.29 -11.15 -14.86
N ARG A 291 3.42 -11.36 -13.55
CA ARG A 291 2.76 -12.42 -12.76
C ARG A 291 2.09 -11.83 -11.53
N ALA A 292 0.99 -11.11 -11.75
CA ALA A 292 0.15 -10.49 -10.73
C ALA A 292 -1.20 -10.09 -11.34
N ALA A 293 -2.24 -9.98 -10.51
CA ALA A 293 -3.45 -9.23 -10.87
C ALA A 293 -3.33 -7.79 -10.36
N PHE A 294 -3.66 -6.81 -11.21
CA PHE A 294 -3.78 -5.41 -10.79
C PHE A 294 -5.07 -5.22 -9.99
N VAL A 295 -4.97 -4.63 -8.79
CA VAL A 295 -6.13 -4.21 -8.01
C VAL A 295 -6.04 -2.71 -7.72
N GLY A 296 -7.15 -2.00 -7.85
CA GLY A 296 -7.16 -0.56 -7.68
C GLY A 296 -8.51 0.01 -7.31
N SER A 297 -8.46 1.26 -6.85
CA SER A 297 -9.65 2.06 -6.55
C SER A 297 -9.54 3.38 -7.27
N ALA A 298 -10.62 3.76 -7.96
CA ALA A 298 -10.78 5.08 -8.56
C ALA A 298 -12.12 5.66 -8.10
N PRO A 299 -12.23 6.98 -7.83
CA PRO A 299 -13.47 7.61 -7.39
C PRO A 299 -14.62 7.35 -8.39
N SER A 300 -15.58 6.53 -7.99
CA SER A 300 -16.59 5.97 -8.90
C SER A 300 -17.82 5.45 -8.17
N ARG A 301 -18.94 5.36 -8.92
CA ARG A 301 -20.14 4.62 -8.53
C ARG A 301 -20.28 3.44 -9.49
N GLN A 302 -20.54 2.26 -8.93
CA GLN A 302 -20.56 1.00 -9.65
C GLN A 302 -21.81 0.22 -9.22
N ASP A 303 -22.59 -0.28 -10.18
CA ASP A 303 -23.74 -1.15 -9.90
C ASP A 303 -23.30 -2.61 -10.12
N PRO A 304 -23.24 -3.45 -9.05
CA PRO A 304 -22.80 -4.84 -9.14
C PRO A 304 -23.68 -5.73 -10.05
N SER A 305 -24.91 -5.30 -10.35
CA SER A 305 -25.82 -6.03 -11.24
C SER A 305 -25.57 -5.76 -12.72
N THR A 306 -24.79 -4.72 -13.06
CA THR A 306 -24.47 -4.34 -14.45
C THR A 306 -22.98 -4.38 -14.81
N THR A 307 -22.12 -4.76 -13.85
CA THR A 307 -20.68 -4.94 -14.08
C THR A 307 -20.41 -5.93 -15.21
N GLN A 308 -19.56 -5.53 -16.18
CA GLN A 308 -19.09 -6.38 -17.28
C GLN A 308 -17.55 -6.46 -17.21
N PRO A 309 -16.98 -7.34 -16.37
CA PRO A 309 -15.53 -7.44 -16.10
C PRO A 309 -14.64 -7.43 -17.35
N GLU A 310 -15.04 -8.21 -18.35
CA GLU A 310 -14.36 -8.34 -19.64
C GLU A 310 -14.12 -6.98 -20.31
N ARG A 311 -15.08 -6.05 -20.19
CA ARG A 311 -15.06 -4.71 -20.81
C ARG A 311 -14.65 -3.59 -19.87
N HIS A 312 -14.87 -3.75 -18.56
CA HIS A 312 -14.68 -2.71 -17.56
C HIS A 312 -14.04 -3.27 -16.30
N THR A 313 -12.88 -2.72 -15.92
CA THR A 313 -12.24 -3.01 -14.63
C THR A 313 -13.16 -2.59 -13.49
N SER A 314 -13.51 -3.55 -12.63
CA SER A 314 -14.19 -3.29 -11.36
C SER A 314 -13.19 -2.68 -10.36
N PHE A 315 -13.61 -1.66 -9.61
CA PHE A 315 -12.76 -0.95 -8.64
C PHE A 315 -13.16 -1.21 -7.18
N GLY A 316 -12.20 -1.11 -6.27
CA GLY A 316 -12.43 -1.38 -4.85
C GLY A 316 -12.78 -2.84 -4.57
N TRP A 317 -13.69 -3.08 -3.62
CA TRP A 317 -14.03 -4.44 -3.19
C TRP A 317 -14.72 -5.27 -4.28
N LEU A 318 -15.34 -4.64 -5.29
CA LEU A 318 -15.86 -5.36 -6.47
C LEU A 318 -14.73 -5.96 -7.31
N GLY A 319 -13.67 -5.19 -7.59
CA GLY A 319 -12.48 -5.70 -8.28
C GLY A 319 -11.72 -6.74 -7.46
N LEU A 320 -11.65 -6.57 -6.15
CA LEU A 320 -11.08 -7.59 -5.27
C LEU A 320 -11.92 -8.89 -5.26
N GLN A 321 -13.25 -8.78 -5.22
CA GLN A 321 -14.15 -9.93 -5.27
C GLN A 321 -14.03 -10.68 -6.61
N GLU A 322 -13.92 -9.93 -7.72
CA GLU A 322 -13.68 -10.47 -9.06
C GLU A 322 -12.35 -11.25 -9.10
N ILE A 323 -11.24 -10.61 -8.70
CA ILE A 323 -9.91 -11.23 -8.70
C ILE A 323 -9.86 -12.48 -7.82
N LEU A 324 -10.33 -12.38 -6.57
CA LEU A 324 -10.28 -13.49 -5.62
C LEU A 324 -11.22 -14.64 -6.01
N SER A 325 -12.29 -14.41 -6.80
CA SER A 325 -13.14 -15.50 -7.30
C SER A 325 -12.46 -16.37 -8.36
N GLU A 326 -11.32 -15.94 -8.93
CA GLU A 326 -10.52 -16.75 -9.87
C GLU A 326 -9.31 -17.44 -9.19
N VAL A 327 -9.02 -17.14 -7.91
CA VAL A 327 -7.83 -17.68 -7.23
C VAL A 327 -8.07 -19.13 -6.75
N PRO A 328 -7.30 -20.13 -7.21
CA PRO A 328 -7.33 -21.47 -6.63
C PRO A 328 -6.71 -21.46 -5.22
N VAL A 329 -7.30 -22.22 -4.28
CA VAL A 329 -6.86 -22.29 -2.88
C VAL A 329 -6.69 -23.74 -2.42
N SER A 330 -5.78 -24.00 -1.48
CA SER A 330 -5.59 -25.33 -0.92
C SER A 330 -6.66 -25.63 0.13
N SER A 331 -7.46 -26.68 -0.11
CA SER A 331 -8.57 -27.09 0.77
C SER A 331 -8.23 -28.32 1.61
N GLU A 332 -7.28 -28.18 2.56
CA GLU A 332 -6.84 -29.27 3.45
C GLU A 332 -7.86 -29.64 4.57
N GLY A 333 -9.14 -29.34 4.39
CA GLY A 333 -10.19 -29.52 5.40
C GLY A 333 -10.09 -28.61 6.65
N LYS A 334 -9.01 -27.85 6.80
CA LYS A 334 -8.79 -26.87 7.88
C LYS A 334 -9.43 -25.50 7.55
N ALA A 335 -9.72 -24.72 8.59
CA ALA A 335 -10.16 -23.33 8.45
C ALA A 335 -9.00 -22.45 7.98
N PRO A 336 -9.16 -21.62 6.92
CA PRO A 336 -8.12 -20.70 6.48
C PRO A 336 -8.04 -19.48 7.41
N HIS A 337 -6.83 -18.91 7.56
CA HIS A 337 -6.62 -17.69 8.36
C HIS A 337 -6.33 -16.51 7.42
N ILE A 338 -7.27 -15.56 7.36
CA ILE A 338 -7.12 -14.31 6.61
C ILE A 338 -6.54 -13.24 7.55
N VAL A 339 -5.34 -12.76 7.22
CA VAL A 339 -4.63 -11.75 8.00
C VAL A 339 -4.59 -10.44 7.22
N THR A 340 -5.10 -9.39 7.86
CA THR A 340 -5.02 -8.00 7.38
C THR A 340 -3.99 -7.26 8.21
N GLN A 341 -3.00 -6.63 7.57
CA GLN A 341 -2.13 -5.64 8.19
C GLN A 341 -2.36 -4.32 7.46
N ILE A 342 -2.63 -3.25 8.22
CA ILE A 342 -2.86 -1.89 7.69
C ILE A 342 -2.21 -0.82 8.57
N SER A 343 -2.11 0.41 8.08
CA SER A 343 -1.64 1.58 8.85
C SER A 343 -2.78 2.50 9.30
N SER A 344 -4.02 2.27 8.84
CA SER A 344 -5.18 3.06 9.23
C SER A 344 -6.48 2.24 9.20
N ILE A 345 -7.36 2.55 10.15
CA ILE A 345 -8.72 2.03 10.23
C ILE A 345 -9.68 3.23 10.28
N ALA A 346 -10.49 3.39 9.23
CA ALA A 346 -11.50 4.45 9.16
C ALA A 346 -12.73 4.11 10.02
N THR A 347 -13.68 5.04 10.15
CA THR A 347 -14.96 4.76 10.81
C THR A 347 -15.88 3.95 9.88
N LEU A 348 -16.00 2.65 10.15
CA LEU A 348 -16.70 1.65 9.35
C LEU A 348 -18.20 1.57 9.71
N GLY A 349 -18.54 1.73 11.00
CA GLY A 349 -19.91 1.61 11.49
C GLY A 349 -19.97 1.23 12.97
N ALA A 350 -21.07 1.58 13.65
CA ALA A 350 -21.34 1.11 15.02
C ALA A 350 -21.79 -0.38 15.07
N ALA A 351 -21.93 -1.01 13.91
CA ALA A 351 -22.17 -2.44 13.72
C ALA A 351 -21.23 -2.95 12.60
N PRO A 352 -20.83 -4.23 12.60
CA PRO A 352 -19.80 -4.75 11.70
C PRO A 352 -20.24 -4.91 10.24
N THR A 353 -21.42 -4.44 9.81
CA THR A 353 -22.02 -4.69 8.49
C THR A 353 -21.06 -4.52 7.30
N TRP A 354 -20.25 -3.46 7.29
CA TRP A 354 -19.26 -3.24 6.24
C TRP A 354 -18.08 -4.22 6.34
N LEU A 355 -17.62 -4.52 7.57
CA LEU A 355 -16.54 -5.46 7.82
C LEU A 355 -16.95 -6.89 7.43
N THR A 356 -18.17 -7.32 7.78
CA THR A 356 -18.73 -8.62 7.37
C THR A 356 -18.84 -8.74 5.85
N ASN A 357 -19.27 -7.68 5.15
CA ASN A 357 -19.26 -7.64 3.67
C ASN A 357 -17.84 -7.80 3.13
N PHE A 358 -16.87 -7.06 3.69
CA PHE A 358 -15.48 -7.13 3.23
C PHE A 358 -14.82 -8.49 3.56
N HIS A 359 -15.12 -9.09 4.69
CA HIS A 359 -14.71 -10.47 5.03
C HIS A 359 -15.26 -11.48 4.02
N SER A 360 -16.52 -11.35 3.60
CA SER A 360 -17.12 -12.20 2.54
C SER A 360 -16.47 -12.00 1.15
N VAL A 361 -15.83 -10.85 0.91
CA VAL A 361 -15.00 -10.59 -0.28
C VAL A 361 -13.62 -11.26 -0.13
N LEU A 362 -12.97 -11.13 1.02
CA LEU A 362 -11.66 -11.78 1.27
C LEU A 362 -11.75 -13.31 1.30
N SER A 363 -12.88 -13.89 1.72
CA SER A 363 -13.11 -15.34 1.68
C SER A 363 -13.38 -15.91 0.29
N ARG A 364 -13.37 -15.10 -0.78
CA ARG A 364 -13.55 -15.63 -2.15
C ARG A 364 -12.34 -16.45 -2.59
N HIS A 365 -12.65 -17.46 -3.39
CA HIS A 365 -11.73 -18.34 -4.10
C HIS A 365 -12.47 -18.94 -5.30
N SER A 366 -11.72 -19.53 -6.23
CA SER A 366 -12.28 -20.32 -7.32
C SER A 366 -13.01 -21.55 -6.79
N ALA A 367 -14.14 -21.89 -7.43
CA ALA A 367 -14.90 -23.10 -7.14
C ALA A 367 -14.26 -24.29 -7.87
N VAL A 368 -13.73 -25.26 -7.11
CA VAL A 368 -13.11 -26.46 -7.68
C VAL A 368 -14.14 -27.24 -8.50
N GLN A 369 -13.92 -27.36 -9.81
CA GLN A 369 -14.75 -28.18 -10.71
C GLN A 369 -14.46 -29.68 -10.55
N ASN A 370 -14.74 -30.21 -9.36
CA ASN A 370 -14.98 -31.64 -9.21
C ASN A 370 -16.32 -31.99 -9.86
N GLY A 371 -16.49 -33.27 -10.25
CA GLY A 371 -17.62 -33.75 -11.03
C GLY A 371 -18.99 -33.65 -10.34
N PRO A 372 -20.07 -34.09 -11.02
CA PRO A 372 -21.45 -33.90 -10.55
C PRO A 372 -21.79 -34.82 -9.35
N GLU A 373 -21.32 -34.48 -8.16
CA GLU A 373 -21.74 -35.13 -6.91
C GLU A 373 -23.08 -34.56 -6.41
N VAL A 374 -24.05 -35.46 -6.27
CA VAL A 374 -25.41 -35.11 -5.85
C VAL A 374 -25.48 -35.02 -4.33
N GLY A 375 -25.76 -33.82 -3.81
CA GLY A 375 -26.38 -33.65 -2.50
C GLY A 375 -25.49 -33.89 -1.28
N SER A 376 -24.35 -33.20 -1.20
CA SER A 376 -23.64 -33.00 0.08
C SER A 376 -23.43 -31.51 0.35
N THR A 377 -23.94 -31.02 1.47
CA THR A 377 -23.66 -29.67 1.96
C THR A 377 -22.33 -29.66 2.72
N SER A 378 -21.22 -29.78 1.98
CA SER A 378 -19.87 -29.59 2.52
C SER A 378 -19.64 -28.11 2.86
N THR A 379 -20.13 -27.69 4.03
CA THR A 379 -19.80 -26.38 4.59
C THR A 379 -18.29 -26.30 4.79
N SER A 380 -17.61 -25.51 3.96
CA SER A 380 -16.22 -25.15 4.20
C SER A 380 -16.12 -24.48 5.57
N PRO A 381 -15.09 -24.81 6.38
CA PRO A 381 -14.93 -24.22 7.70
C PRO A 381 -14.76 -22.69 7.59
N ASP A 382 -15.49 -21.96 8.44
CA ASP A 382 -15.48 -20.49 8.45
C ASP A 382 -14.06 -19.94 8.60
N ALA A 383 -13.72 -18.96 7.74
CA ALA A 383 -12.40 -18.33 7.76
C ALA A 383 -12.18 -17.56 9.07
N LYS A 384 -11.02 -17.75 9.69
CA LYS A 384 -10.54 -16.93 10.80
C LYS A 384 -10.02 -15.60 10.25
N PHE A 385 -10.25 -14.51 10.99
CA PHE A 385 -9.78 -13.18 10.61
C PHE A 385 -8.93 -12.55 11.72
N SER A 386 -7.81 -11.93 11.34
CA SER A 386 -7.00 -11.11 12.24
C SER A 386 -6.55 -9.81 11.59
N VAL A 387 -6.36 -8.78 12.42
CA VAL A 387 -5.94 -7.44 12.02
C VAL A 387 -4.68 -7.04 12.80
N VAL A 388 -3.52 -7.08 12.14
CA VAL A 388 -2.25 -6.64 12.71
C VAL A 388 -2.22 -5.11 12.74
N PHE A 389 -2.15 -4.55 13.96
CA PHE A 389 -2.12 -3.10 14.20
C PHE A 389 -1.36 -2.80 15.51
N PRO A 390 -0.51 -1.76 15.59
CA PRO A 390 0.32 -1.52 16.76
C PRO A 390 -0.46 -0.88 17.93
N THR A 391 -0.11 -1.26 19.15
CA THR A 391 -0.52 -0.57 20.39
C THR A 391 0.32 0.69 20.64
N PRO A 392 -0.07 1.59 21.57
CA PRO A 392 0.74 2.73 21.98
C PRO A 392 2.14 2.36 22.49
N GLU A 393 2.31 1.21 23.15
CA GLU A 393 3.61 0.75 23.62
C GLU A 393 4.52 0.33 22.46
N GLU A 394 3.97 -0.31 21.43
CA GLU A 394 4.69 -0.65 20.21
C GLU A 394 5.15 0.60 19.43
N ILE A 395 4.32 1.65 19.42
CA ILE A 395 4.71 2.95 18.86
C ILE A 395 5.80 3.62 19.72
N ARG A 396 5.60 3.73 21.05
CA ARG A 396 6.54 4.34 22.00
C ARG A 396 7.93 3.69 21.96
N THR A 397 8.00 2.39 21.69
CA THR A 397 9.25 1.61 21.60
C THR A 397 9.78 1.41 20.18
N SER A 398 9.15 2.02 19.16
CA SER A 398 9.62 1.95 17.77
C SER A 398 10.87 2.82 17.51
N LEU A 399 11.56 2.61 16.38
CA LEU A 399 12.79 3.33 16.00
C LEU A 399 12.63 4.86 15.91
N ASP A 400 11.41 5.37 15.72
CA ASP A 400 11.11 6.81 15.77
C ASP A 400 10.22 7.24 16.94
N GLY A 401 10.03 6.36 17.94
CA GLY A 401 9.19 6.63 19.09
C GLY A 401 7.79 7.05 18.67
N TYR A 402 7.21 8.05 19.34
CA TYR A 402 5.87 8.52 18.97
C TYR A 402 5.80 9.19 17.59
N LYS A 403 6.91 9.64 17.00
CA LYS A 403 6.91 10.21 15.64
C LYS A 403 6.48 9.18 14.60
N SER A 404 6.77 7.89 14.81
CA SER A 404 6.22 6.78 14.01
C SER A 404 4.69 6.85 13.91
N GLY A 405 4.03 7.00 15.07
CA GLY A 405 2.58 7.03 15.21
C GLY A 405 1.89 8.16 14.43
N GLY A 406 2.63 9.21 14.06
CA GLY A 406 2.13 10.28 13.19
C GLY A 406 1.72 9.83 11.78
N SER A 407 2.08 8.62 11.33
CA SER A 407 1.63 8.03 10.04
C SER A 407 0.60 6.89 10.22
N ILE A 408 0.13 6.65 11.45
CA ILE A 408 -0.68 5.48 11.81
C ILE A 408 -1.96 5.95 12.52
N HIS A 409 -3.13 5.51 12.05
CA HIS A 409 -4.39 6.20 12.33
C HIS A 409 -5.57 5.28 12.62
N MET A 410 -5.94 5.15 13.90
CA MET A 410 -7.30 4.83 14.31
C MET A 410 -7.85 6.02 15.13
N LYS A 411 -9.17 6.21 15.12
CA LYS A 411 -9.87 7.17 16.00
C LYS A 411 -10.82 6.42 16.92
N LEU A 412 -10.84 6.79 18.19
CA LEU A 412 -11.57 6.10 19.27
C LEU A 412 -12.54 7.03 20.05
N GLN A 413 -12.59 8.31 19.69
CA GLN A 413 -13.22 9.36 20.50
C GLN A 413 -14.77 9.34 20.43
N SER A 414 -15.38 8.91 19.33
CA SER A 414 -16.85 8.93 19.19
C SER A 414 -17.50 7.63 19.64
N THR A 415 -18.77 7.68 20.06
CA THR A 415 -19.56 6.48 20.42
C THR A 415 -19.67 5.47 19.28
N GLN A 416 -19.60 5.92 18.02
CA GLN A 416 -19.54 5.04 16.85
C GLN A 416 -18.20 4.32 16.74
N GLN A 417 -17.10 4.98 17.12
CA GLN A 417 -15.75 4.43 17.11
C GLN A 417 -15.50 3.49 18.30
N GLN A 418 -16.11 3.76 19.46
CA GLN A 418 -16.11 2.88 20.63
C GLN A 418 -16.83 1.55 20.29
N LYS A 419 -18.04 1.62 19.74
CA LYS A 419 -18.77 0.44 19.24
C LYS A 419 -18.09 -0.29 18.09
N GLN A 420 -17.24 0.41 17.34
CA GLN A 420 -16.38 -0.21 16.34
C GLN A 420 -15.19 -0.94 16.97
N LEU A 421 -14.60 -0.42 18.06
CA LEU A 421 -13.57 -1.12 18.81
C LEU A 421 -14.10 -2.40 19.46
N GLU A 422 -15.35 -2.41 19.94
CA GLU A 422 -16.01 -3.59 20.51
C GLU A 422 -15.95 -4.82 19.58
N TYR A 423 -16.24 -4.66 18.27
CA TYR A 423 -16.17 -5.77 17.31
C TYR A 423 -14.81 -5.93 16.61
N LEU A 424 -13.93 -4.92 16.65
CA LEU A 424 -12.57 -5.05 16.09
C LEU A 424 -11.57 -5.67 17.08
N LYS A 425 -11.67 -5.37 18.38
CA LYS A 425 -10.67 -5.79 19.38
C LYS A 425 -10.42 -7.31 19.40
N PRO A 426 -11.43 -8.20 19.29
CA PRO A 426 -11.19 -9.65 19.20
C PRO A 426 -10.40 -10.11 17.96
N LEU A 427 -10.26 -9.25 16.95
CA LEU A 427 -9.48 -9.51 15.74
C LEU A 427 -8.06 -8.93 15.83
N LEU A 428 -7.77 -8.03 16.78
CA LEU A 428 -6.51 -7.29 16.81
C LEU A 428 -5.34 -8.18 17.23
N CYS A 429 -4.21 -8.02 16.53
CA CYS A 429 -2.94 -8.67 16.83
C CYS A 429 -1.81 -7.62 16.84
N HIS A 430 -0.81 -7.85 17.68
CA HIS A 430 0.36 -6.98 17.80
C HIS A 430 1.18 -6.93 16.50
N TRP A 431 1.91 -5.83 16.30
CA TRP A 431 2.87 -5.65 15.21
C TRP A 431 4.20 -6.36 15.48
N LYS A 432 4.71 -6.28 16.72
CA LYS A 432 5.85 -7.06 17.22
C LYS A 432 5.32 -8.21 18.08
N HIS A 433 5.92 -9.40 17.99
CA HIS A 433 5.56 -10.48 18.91
C HIS A 433 5.78 -10.06 20.38
N SER A 434 4.80 -10.35 21.25
CA SER A 434 4.89 -10.06 22.68
C SER A 434 5.22 -11.33 23.47
N PRO A 435 6.39 -11.44 24.12
CA PRO A 435 6.79 -12.66 24.85
C PRO A 435 5.90 -13.03 26.05
N THR A 436 5.00 -12.15 26.47
CA THR A 436 4.17 -12.32 27.68
C THR A 436 2.92 -13.18 27.46
N THR A 437 2.64 -13.64 26.22
CA THR A 437 1.43 -14.43 25.90
C THR A 437 1.71 -15.92 25.72
N THR A 438 2.60 -16.51 26.52
CA THR A 438 2.58 -17.95 26.79
C THR A 438 1.57 -18.25 27.91
N PRO A 439 0.69 -19.27 27.78
CA PRO A 439 -0.19 -19.68 28.87
C PRO A 439 0.63 -20.14 30.08
N THR A 440 0.39 -19.54 31.25
CA THR A 440 1.22 -19.77 32.43
C THR A 440 1.04 -21.17 33.03
N SER A 441 1.87 -22.12 32.61
CA SER A 441 2.21 -23.29 33.41
C SER A 441 3.16 -22.86 34.54
N SER A 442 2.69 -22.90 35.79
CA SER A 442 3.46 -22.43 36.92
C SER A 442 4.51 -23.46 37.38
N HIS A 443 5.80 -23.17 37.23
CA HIS A 443 6.74 -23.00 38.36
C HIS A 443 8.23 -22.85 37.97
N SER A 444 9.03 -22.43 38.96
CA SER A 444 10.50 -22.46 39.05
C SER A 444 11.31 -21.68 38.02
N SER A 445 11.93 -20.59 38.48
CA SER A 445 13.05 -19.91 37.86
C SER A 445 14.37 -20.66 38.07
N THR A 446 14.99 -21.21 37.02
CA THR A 446 16.41 -21.63 37.04
C THR A 446 16.98 -21.75 35.62
N SER A 447 18.25 -21.35 35.45
CA SER A 447 19.20 -21.73 34.38
C SER A 447 18.82 -21.59 32.90
N GLU A 448 19.63 -20.81 32.18
CA GLU A 448 19.71 -20.80 30.71
C GLU A 448 20.34 -22.10 30.16
N SER A 449 19.58 -23.20 30.03
CA SER A 449 19.93 -24.31 29.10
C SER A 449 18.84 -25.39 28.97
N SER A 450 17.94 -25.27 28.00
CA SER A 450 17.15 -26.40 27.48
C SER A 450 16.77 -26.17 26.02
N HIS A 451 16.75 -27.24 25.23
CA HIS A 451 16.12 -27.25 23.92
C HIS A 451 14.63 -27.52 24.10
N ASP A 452 13.78 -26.49 24.01
CA ASP A 452 12.33 -26.68 23.91
C ASP A 452 12.00 -27.08 22.46
N VAL A 453 11.86 -28.40 22.25
CA VAL A 453 11.69 -29.01 20.91
C VAL A 453 10.26 -28.85 20.36
N ASP A 454 9.27 -28.59 21.23
CA ASP A 454 7.84 -28.57 20.89
C ASP A 454 7.27 -27.16 20.60
N SER A 455 8.11 -26.12 20.54
CA SER A 455 7.66 -24.79 20.08
C SER A 455 7.65 -24.73 18.54
N PRO A 456 6.55 -24.31 17.88
CA PRO A 456 6.51 -24.17 16.43
C PRO A 456 7.56 -23.13 15.96
N PRO A 457 8.18 -23.32 14.78
CA PRO A 457 9.29 -22.49 14.33
C PRO A 457 8.88 -21.02 14.20
N PHE A 458 9.35 -20.20 15.14
CA PHE A 458 8.99 -18.78 15.24
C PHE A 458 9.58 -17.96 14.09
N GLY A 459 8.74 -17.62 13.11
CA GLY A 459 9.11 -16.88 11.91
C GLY A 459 9.31 -15.40 12.20
N ARG A 460 10.55 -14.91 12.10
CA ARG A 460 10.92 -13.53 12.46
C ARG A 460 11.05 -12.63 11.23
N ALA A 461 10.12 -11.71 11.05
CA ALA A 461 10.22 -10.69 10.00
C ALA A 461 11.40 -9.72 10.23
N LEU A 462 11.89 -9.64 11.47
CA LEU A 462 12.93 -8.72 11.95
C LEU A 462 12.51 -7.22 11.91
N ARG A 463 11.19 -6.95 11.81
CA ARG A 463 10.60 -5.62 11.64
C ARG A 463 9.87 -5.03 12.84
N GLY A 464 9.75 -5.76 13.97
CA GLY A 464 9.08 -5.28 15.18
C GLY A 464 9.42 -3.83 15.61
N PRO A 465 10.70 -3.39 15.61
CA PRO A 465 11.06 -2.00 15.93
C PRO A 465 10.64 -0.95 14.88
N ALA A 466 10.44 -1.34 13.63
CA ALA A 466 10.19 -0.44 12.49
C ALA A 466 8.69 -0.36 12.19
N ALA A 467 8.04 0.70 12.69
CA ALA A 467 6.58 0.80 12.73
C ALA A 467 5.89 0.66 11.35
N PRO A 468 4.68 0.06 11.28
CA PRO A 468 4.06 -0.32 10.01
C PRO A 468 3.45 0.88 9.27
N HIS A 469 3.90 1.09 8.04
CA HIS A 469 3.14 1.86 7.04
C HIS A 469 2.86 1.07 5.74
N ILE A 470 3.38 -0.15 5.63
CA ILE A 470 2.90 -1.20 4.74
C ILE A 470 1.38 -1.47 4.94
N LYS A 471 0.72 -2.00 3.91
CA LYS A 471 -0.61 -2.62 3.98
C LYS A 471 -0.57 -3.92 3.20
N THR A 472 -0.81 -5.05 3.87
CA THR A 472 -0.93 -6.38 3.25
C THR A 472 -2.20 -7.08 3.69
N TYR A 473 -2.82 -7.80 2.76
CA TYR A 473 -3.90 -8.74 3.06
C TYR A 473 -3.43 -10.11 2.57
N MET A 474 -3.59 -11.17 3.36
CA MET A 474 -3.12 -12.52 3.00
C MET A 474 -4.15 -13.57 3.45
N ARG A 475 -4.32 -14.63 2.66
CA ARG A 475 -4.99 -15.86 3.08
C ARG A 475 -3.94 -16.96 3.26
N PHE A 476 -3.75 -17.38 4.50
CA PHE A 476 -3.04 -18.61 4.81
C PHE A 476 -3.99 -19.79 4.71
N SER A 477 -3.52 -20.93 4.20
CA SER A 477 -4.36 -22.12 3.99
C SER A 477 -4.92 -22.67 5.31
N ASN A 478 -4.23 -22.42 6.44
CA ASN A 478 -4.71 -22.71 7.79
C ASN A 478 -3.98 -21.87 8.87
N ASP A 479 -4.40 -22.04 10.13
CA ASP A 479 -3.87 -21.40 11.34
C ASP A 479 -2.38 -21.66 11.67
N GLU A 480 -1.72 -22.64 11.02
CA GLU A 480 -0.28 -22.90 11.18
C GLU A 480 0.58 -21.95 10.32
N HIS A 481 -0.03 -21.15 9.44
CA HIS A 481 0.59 -20.16 8.55
C HIS A 481 1.64 -20.69 7.55
N LYS A 482 1.85 -22.01 7.46
CA LYS A 482 2.87 -22.68 6.63
C LYS A 482 2.75 -22.43 5.13
N THR A 483 1.54 -22.14 4.62
CA THR A 483 1.28 -21.89 3.21
C THR A 483 0.33 -20.72 3.01
N ILE A 484 0.53 -19.99 1.90
CA ILE A 484 -0.23 -18.81 1.50
C ILE A 484 -0.96 -19.16 0.20
N ASP A 485 -2.29 -19.06 0.18
CA ASP A 485 -3.05 -19.25 -1.05
C ASP A 485 -3.05 -17.97 -1.90
N TRP A 486 -3.11 -16.80 -1.26
CA TRP A 486 -2.87 -15.51 -1.91
C TRP A 486 -2.38 -14.46 -0.94
N ALA A 487 -1.59 -13.51 -1.46
CA ALA A 487 -1.16 -12.31 -0.79
C ALA A 487 -1.41 -11.08 -1.67
N MET A 488 -1.76 -9.97 -1.04
CA MET A 488 -2.02 -8.67 -1.68
C MET A 488 -1.20 -7.58 -1.01
N LEU A 489 -0.44 -6.83 -1.82
CA LEU A 489 0.22 -5.59 -1.42
C LEU A 489 -0.57 -4.41 -2.00
N THR A 490 -0.88 -3.39 -1.20
CA THR A 490 -1.73 -2.27 -1.65
C THR A 490 -1.46 -0.97 -0.91
N SER A 491 -1.86 0.16 -1.48
CA SER A 491 -2.01 1.41 -0.72
C SER A 491 -3.25 1.42 0.18
N ALA A 492 -4.27 0.60 -0.14
CA ALA A 492 -5.58 0.65 0.49
C ALA A 492 -5.55 0.26 1.98
N ASN A 493 -5.97 1.19 2.84
CA ASN A 493 -6.25 0.97 4.25
C ASN A 493 -7.69 0.48 4.47
N LEU A 494 -8.01 -0.05 5.66
CA LEU A 494 -9.33 -0.58 6.01
C LEU A 494 -10.36 0.56 6.12
N SER A 495 -10.99 0.89 4.99
CA SER A 495 -11.92 2.03 4.87
C SER A 495 -12.90 1.90 3.70
N LYS A 496 -14.09 2.51 3.88
CA LYS A 496 -15.11 2.70 2.85
C LYS A 496 -14.62 3.58 1.69
N GLN A 497 -13.72 4.52 1.95
CA GLN A 497 -13.21 5.45 0.95
C GLN A 497 -12.29 4.75 -0.05
N ALA A 498 -11.38 3.91 0.47
CA ALA A 498 -10.47 3.08 -0.31
C ALA A 498 -11.23 1.97 -1.06
N TRP A 499 -11.92 1.08 -0.33
CA TRP A 499 -12.51 -0.12 -0.92
C TRP A 499 -13.92 0.06 -1.48
N GLY A 500 -14.61 1.16 -1.15
CA GLY A 500 -16.03 1.35 -1.42
C GLY A 500 -16.90 0.98 -0.23
N ASP A 501 -18.04 1.66 -0.08
CA ASP A 501 -19.05 1.27 0.92
C ASP A 501 -19.85 0.02 0.48
N VAL A 502 -20.69 -0.53 1.37
CA VAL A 502 -21.67 -1.55 1.01
C VAL A 502 -22.69 -1.01 0.00
N VAL A 503 -23.35 -1.91 -0.73
CA VAL A 503 -24.36 -1.57 -1.75
C VAL A 503 -25.43 -0.65 -1.15
N ASN A 504 -25.58 0.54 -1.73
CA ASN A 504 -26.49 1.56 -1.21
C ASN A 504 -27.95 1.35 -1.67
N LYS A 505 -28.88 2.19 -1.19
CA LYS A 505 -30.33 2.10 -1.52
C LYS A 505 -30.69 2.25 -3.02
N LYS A 506 -29.72 2.55 -3.89
CA LYS A 506 -29.87 2.62 -5.36
C LYS A 506 -29.21 1.44 -6.09
N GLY A 507 -28.61 0.49 -5.39
CA GLY A 507 -27.78 -0.57 -5.99
C GLY A 507 -26.32 -0.18 -6.21
N GLU A 508 -25.89 1.04 -5.87
CA GLU A 508 -24.51 1.48 -6.14
C GLU A 508 -23.55 1.16 -4.99
N VAL A 509 -22.36 0.64 -5.33
CA VAL A 509 -21.13 0.71 -4.53
C VAL A 509 -20.44 2.03 -4.83
N TRP A 510 -19.98 2.76 -3.80
CA TRP A 510 -19.37 4.09 -3.96
C TRP A 510 -17.93 4.14 -3.42
N VAL A 511 -16.97 4.16 -4.34
CA VAL A 511 -15.53 4.34 -4.10
C VAL A 511 -15.18 5.82 -4.14
N GLN A 512 -14.33 6.32 -3.23
CA GLN A 512 -14.06 7.75 -3.06
C GLN A 512 -12.57 8.13 -3.17
N SER A 513 -11.65 7.20 -2.90
CA SER A 513 -10.19 7.41 -2.99
C SER A 513 -9.59 6.80 -4.27
N TRP A 514 -8.39 7.27 -4.59
CA TRP A 514 -7.47 6.56 -5.48
C TRP A 514 -6.59 5.63 -4.66
N GLU A 515 -6.60 4.34 -4.99
CA GLU A 515 -5.69 3.32 -4.43
C GLU A 515 -5.13 2.45 -5.56
N THR A 516 -4.01 1.77 -5.30
CA THR A 516 -3.40 0.80 -6.22
C THR A 516 -2.68 -0.30 -5.45
N GLY A 517 -2.64 -1.50 -6.01
CA GLY A 517 -2.09 -2.70 -5.40
C GLY A 517 -1.95 -3.85 -6.40
N VAL A 518 -1.43 -4.96 -5.91
CA VAL A 518 -1.29 -6.22 -6.65
C VAL A 518 -1.77 -7.39 -5.81
N VAL A 519 -2.44 -8.36 -6.43
CA VAL A 519 -2.78 -9.66 -5.84
C VAL A 519 -1.93 -10.74 -6.52
N ILE A 520 -1.36 -11.63 -5.72
CA ILE A 520 -0.39 -12.64 -6.15
C ILE A 520 -0.72 -13.96 -5.44
N TRP A 521 -0.70 -15.09 -6.18
CA TRP A 521 -0.98 -16.44 -5.69
C TRP A 521 -0.04 -17.46 -6.36
N PRO A 522 0.09 -18.69 -5.82
CA PRO A 522 1.10 -19.65 -6.29
C PRO A 522 1.00 -19.99 -7.78
N ALA A 523 -0.21 -20.25 -8.27
CA ALA A 523 -0.49 -20.75 -9.62
C ALA A 523 -0.05 -19.80 -10.76
N LEU A 524 0.33 -18.56 -10.45
CA LEU A 524 0.95 -17.64 -11.40
C LEU A 524 2.35 -18.09 -11.84
N PHE A 525 3.07 -18.83 -11.00
CA PHE A 525 4.49 -19.14 -11.20
C PHE A 525 4.71 -20.56 -11.76
N ALA A 526 3.89 -21.52 -11.36
CA ALA A 526 3.71 -22.83 -11.97
C ALA A 526 2.38 -23.45 -11.52
N GLU A 527 1.84 -24.42 -12.28
CA GLU A 527 0.59 -25.13 -11.96
C GLU A 527 0.65 -25.86 -10.60
N ASP A 528 1.81 -26.40 -10.24
CA ASP A 528 2.06 -27.13 -8.99
C ASP A 528 2.76 -26.28 -7.91
N ALA A 529 2.79 -24.95 -8.09
CA ALA A 529 3.48 -24.06 -7.17
C ALA A 529 2.79 -23.98 -5.80
N VAL A 530 3.60 -23.83 -4.75
CA VAL A 530 3.15 -23.47 -3.40
C VAL A 530 3.86 -22.20 -2.96
N MET A 531 3.12 -21.26 -2.36
CA MET A 531 3.70 -20.06 -1.75
C MET A 531 3.83 -20.27 -0.24
N VAL A 532 4.98 -19.90 0.32
CA VAL A 532 5.31 -20.05 1.74
C VAL A 532 5.77 -18.70 2.31
N PRO A 533 5.51 -18.39 3.59
CA PRO A 533 6.11 -17.22 4.22
C PRO A 533 7.64 -17.37 4.25
N THR A 534 8.37 -16.26 4.08
CA THR A 534 9.84 -16.22 4.26
C THR A 534 10.26 -15.10 5.20
N PHE A 535 11.29 -15.37 5.98
CA PHE A 535 11.71 -14.54 7.10
C PHE A 535 13.17 -14.10 6.97
N GLY A 536 13.48 -12.85 7.30
CA GLY A 536 14.83 -12.26 7.20
C GLY A 536 15.37 -12.01 5.77
N GLN A 537 14.95 -12.82 4.79
CA GLN A 537 15.37 -12.77 3.37
C GLN A 537 14.21 -13.10 2.42
N ASP A 538 14.34 -12.72 1.14
CA ASP A 538 13.30 -12.86 0.11
C ASP A 538 13.31 -14.25 -0.55
N MET A 539 14.44 -14.98 -0.48
CA MET A 539 14.53 -16.38 -0.92
C MET A 539 14.10 -17.35 0.19
N PRO A 540 13.18 -18.31 -0.06
CA PRO A 540 12.82 -19.34 0.92
C PRO A 540 14.00 -20.26 1.24
N THR A 541 14.15 -20.58 2.53
CA THR A 541 15.23 -21.41 3.07
C THR A 541 14.86 -22.90 3.11
N GLN A 542 15.86 -23.76 3.23
CA GLN A 542 15.61 -25.20 3.43
C GLN A 542 15.11 -25.51 4.85
N GLN A 543 15.32 -24.61 5.82
CA GLN A 543 14.89 -24.79 7.21
C GLN A 543 13.36 -24.72 7.36
N GLU A 544 12.71 -23.86 6.57
CA GLU A 544 11.24 -23.68 6.50
C GLU A 544 10.50 -24.91 5.95
N LYS A 545 11.21 -26.00 5.61
CA LYS A 545 10.63 -27.29 5.18
C LYS A 545 10.45 -28.33 6.29
N ILE A 546 11.09 -28.17 7.45
CA ILE A 546 11.23 -29.27 8.44
C ILE A 546 9.87 -29.73 8.99
N ASP A 547 8.87 -28.84 8.97
CA ASP A 547 7.49 -29.11 9.40
C ASP A 547 6.65 -29.98 8.44
N LYS A 548 7.25 -30.55 7.39
CA LYS A 548 6.69 -31.73 6.71
C LYS A 548 7.08 -32.99 7.47
N GLY A 549 6.22 -33.39 8.42
CA GLY A 549 6.38 -34.58 9.25
C GLY A 549 6.24 -35.91 8.48
N GLU A 550 7.15 -36.18 7.56
CA GLU A 550 7.23 -37.42 6.78
C GLU A 550 8.61 -38.07 6.94
N HIS A 551 8.90 -38.53 8.17
CA HIS A 551 9.80 -39.68 8.39
C HIS A 551 9.12 -40.98 7.92
N ALA A 552 8.71 -41.00 6.65
CA ALA A 552 8.35 -42.21 5.94
C ALA A 552 9.62 -42.74 5.26
N GLU A 553 9.94 -44.02 5.47
CA GLU A 553 10.97 -44.69 4.68
C GLU A 553 10.43 -44.90 3.25
N GLU A 554 10.63 -43.91 2.36
CA GLU A 554 10.22 -44.02 0.97
C GLU A 554 10.89 -45.23 0.31
N SER A 555 10.07 -46.23 -0.03
CA SER A 555 10.52 -47.38 -0.80
C SER A 555 11.06 -46.95 -2.17
N SER A 556 11.99 -47.74 -2.71
CA SER A 556 12.74 -47.38 -3.93
C SER A 556 11.89 -47.10 -5.18
N GLU A 557 10.61 -47.44 -5.16
CA GLU A 557 9.67 -47.33 -6.28
C GLU A 557 9.00 -45.93 -6.34
N ALA A 558 8.91 -45.19 -5.22
CA ALA A 558 8.35 -43.84 -5.19
C ALA A 558 9.16 -42.80 -6.00
N ARG A 559 10.46 -43.08 -6.20
CA ARG A 559 11.45 -42.18 -6.84
C ARG A 559 11.13 -41.79 -8.28
N HIS A 560 10.20 -42.47 -8.95
CA HIS A 560 9.81 -42.17 -10.33
C HIS A 560 8.59 -41.22 -10.47
N ALA A 561 8.00 -40.74 -9.37
CA ALA A 561 6.81 -39.87 -9.39
C ALA A 561 7.03 -38.44 -8.84
N SER A 562 8.27 -38.08 -8.48
CA SER A 562 8.59 -36.73 -7.96
C SER A 562 8.42 -35.66 -9.06
N LYS A 563 7.29 -34.94 -9.03
CA LYS A 563 7.07 -33.75 -9.86
C LYS A 563 8.01 -32.62 -9.42
N ASN A 564 8.48 -31.81 -10.36
CA ASN A 564 9.42 -30.70 -10.13
C ASN A 564 8.74 -29.51 -9.42
N LYS A 565 8.34 -29.69 -8.16
CA LYS A 565 7.55 -28.72 -7.39
C LYS A 565 8.19 -27.34 -7.37
N THR A 566 7.38 -26.32 -7.66
CA THR A 566 7.77 -24.92 -7.50
C THR A 566 7.42 -24.41 -6.10
N VAL A 567 8.33 -23.67 -5.47
CA VAL A 567 8.15 -23.03 -4.16
C VAL A 567 8.44 -21.54 -4.30
N VAL A 568 7.47 -20.70 -3.95
CA VAL A 568 7.55 -19.24 -4.06
C VAL A 568 7.63 -18.64 -2.67
N GLY A 569 8.65 -17.83 -2.39
CA GLY A 569 8.71 -17.10 -1.13
C GLY A 569 7.70 -15.96 -1.07
N PHE A 570 7.17 -15.65 0.11
CA PHE A 570 6.53 -14.38 0.39
C PHE A 570 7.17 -13.71 1.62
N ARG A 571 7.89 -12.62 1.40
CA ARG A 571 8.64 -11.92 2.44
C ARG A 571 7.69 -11.34 3.49
N MET A 572 7.70 -11.90 4.69
CA MET A 572 6.77 -11.51 5.75
C MET A 572 7.17 -10.17 6.38
N PRO A 573 6.24 -9.21 6.52
CA PRO A 573 6.51 -7.93 7.16
C PRO A 573 6.32 -7.93 8.68
N TYR A 574 5.64 -8.94 9.24
CA TYR A 574 5.39 -9.14 10.68
C TYR A 574 5.76 -10.58 11.09
N ASP A 575 6.02 -10.80 12.37
CA ASP A 575 6.41 -12.11 12.92
C ASP A 575 5.22 -13.09 12.92
N LEU A 576 5.51 -14.40 12.87
CA LEU A 576 4.52 -15.48 12.93
C LEU A 576 4.94 -16.60 13.91
N PRO A 577 4.00 -17.26 14.63
CA PRO A 577 2.56 -16.99 14.64
C PRO A 577 2.19 -15.65 15.31
N LEU A 578 1.02 -15.12 14.96
CA LEU A 578 0.52 -13.83 15.46
C LEU A 578 0.26 -13.87 16.98
N SER A 579 0.66 -12.82 17.70
CA SER A 579 0.22 -12.54 19.08
C SER A 579 -1.11 -11.75 19.06
N PRO A 580 -2.24 -12.30 19.55
CA PRO A 580 -3.47 -11.54 19.77
C PRO A 580 -3.28 -10.46 20.84
N TYR A 581 -4.08 -9.40 20.79
CA TYR A 581 -4.17 -8.40 21.86
C TYR A 581 -4.68 -9.00 23.18
N ALA A 582 -4.16 -8.49 24.31
CA ALA A 582 -4.67 -8.80 25.64
C ALA A 582 -6.01 -8.10 25.95
N ALA A 583 -6.60 -8.42 27.10
CA ALA A 583 -7.91 -7.87 27.52
C ALA A 583 -7.84 -6.37 27.81
N GLU A 584 -6.67 -5.88 28.22
CA GLU A 584 -6.32 -4.49 28.50
C GLU A 584 -5.83 -3.71 27.26
N ASP A 585 -5.34 -4.38 26.22
CA ASP A 585 -4.67 -3.73 25.09
C ASP A 585 -5.57 -2.79 24.29
N MET A 586 -4.97 -1.70 23.81
CA MET A 586 -5.65 -0.68 23.04
C MET A 586 -4.87 -0.38 21.75
N PRO A 587 -5.52 -0.22 20.60
CA PRO A 587 -4.84 0.16 19.36
C PRO A 587 -4.34 1.61 19.43
N TRP A 588 -3.25 1.91 18.73
CA TRP A 588 -2.71 3.25 18.63
C TRP A 588 -3.75 4.26 18.08
N CYS A 589 -3.97 5.32 18.85
CA CYS A 589 -4.93 6.38 18.52
C CYS A 589 -4.20 7.72 18.54
N ALA A 590 -3.71 8.18 17.38
CA ALA A 590 -2.90 9.40 17.30
C ALA A 590 -3.62 10.68 17.78
N THR A 591 -4.96 10.68 17.86
CA THR A 591 -5.80 11.74 18.46
C THR A 591 -5.99 11.61 19.98
N MET A 592 -5.29 10.70 20.65
CA MET A 592 -5.21 10.61 22.13
C MET A 592 -3.86 11.12 22.62
N GLN A 593 -3.78 11.39 23.93
CA GLN A 593 -2.54 11.76 24.62
C GLN A 593 -1.90 10.54 25.28
N TYR A 594 -0.57 10.50 25.26
CA TYR A 594 0.23 9.49 25.96
C TYR A 594 1.36 10.24 26.70
N GLN A 595 1.38 10.13 28.02
CA GLN A 595 2.24 10.93 28.90
C GLN A 595 3.57 10.25 29.22
N ASP A 596 3.62 8.92 29.12
CA ASP A 596 4.87 8.15 29.18
C ASP A 596 5.83 8.62 28.10
N LEU A 597 7.13 8.65 28.40
CA LEU A 597 8.14 9.06 27.43
C LEU A 597 8.50 7.90 26.51
N ASP A 598 8.66 8.19 25.22
CA ASP A 598 9.44 7.34 24.33
C ASP A 598 10.94 7.41 24.67
N TRP A 599 11.72 6.51 24.07
CA TRP A 599 13.16 6.44 24.33
C TRP A 599 13.93 7.68 23.83
N LYS A 600 13.31 8.53 23.00
CA LYS A 600 13.86 9.83 22.57
C LYS A 600 13.48 10.95 23.54
N GLY A 601 12.84 10.63 24.68
CA GLY A 601 12.47 11.57 25.74
C GLY A 601 11.18 12.36 25.45
N CYS A 602 10.38 11.94 24.46
CA CYS A 602 9.19 12.65 24.03
C CYS A 602 7.90 11.97 24.53
N ALA A 603 6.94 12.76 25.01
CA ALA A 603 5.54 12.36 25.17
C ALA A 603 4.73 12.67 23.90
N TRP A 604 3.53 12.09 23.74
CA TRP A 604 2.64 12.39 22.62
C TRP A 604 1.45 13.25 23.05
N GLY A 605 1.40 14.49 22.55
CA GLY A 605 0.38 15.49 22.91
C GLY A 605 -0.99 15.32 22.26
N GLY A 606 -1.16 14.36 21.35
CA GLY A 606 -2.35 14.21 20.51
C GLY A 606 -2.38 15.13 19.29
N TRP A 607 -3.40 14.94 18.44
CA TRP A 607 -3.73 15.76 17.27
C TRP A 607 -5.03 16.56 17.49
#